data_AF-A0A9E1V4G2-F1
#
_entry.id   AF-A0A9E1V4G2-F1
#
_cell.length_a   1.000
_cell.length_b   1.000
_cell.length_c   1.000
_cell.angle_alpha   90.00
_cell.angle_beta   90.00
_cell.angle_gamma   90.00
#
_symmetry.space_group_name_H-M   'P 1'
#
loop_
_entity.id
_entity.type
_entity.pdbx_description
1 polymer ?
#
loop_
_entity_poly.entity_id
_entity_poly.type
_entity_poly.pdbx_seq_one_letter_code
_entity_poly.pdbx_strand_id
1 'polypeptide(L)'
;MHGQIGDNGDPVYAAIDLGTNNCRLLVARIQDGGFRVIDSFSRIVRLGEGLSTSNELTEAAIARTINALQICADKIQMNAAHQIRAIATEACRRATNSGTFMDRVQN
;
A
#
# COMPACT_ATOMS: atom_id res chain seq x y z
N MET A 1 -32.60 28.39 9.00
CA MET A 1 -31.42 28.34 8.09
C MET A 1 -30.84 26.94 8.13
N HIS A 2 -31.37 26.05 7.30
CA HIS A 2 -30.74 24.74 7.07
C HIS A 2 -29.67 24.96 6.01
N GLY A 3 -28.43 25.19 6.44
CA GLY A 3 -27.28 25.08 5.56
C GLY A 3 -27.04 23.59 5.32
N GLN A 4 -27.48 23.09 4.17
CA GLN A 4 -26.94 21.86 3.63
C GLN A 4 -25.46 22.14 3.31
N ILE A 5 -24.59 21.78 4.26
CA ILE A 5 -23.14 21.81 4.04
C ILE A 5 -22.87 20.67 3.06
N GLY A 6 -22.44 21.04 1.87
CA GLY A 6 -22.39 20.17 0.71
C GLY A 6 -21.66 18.86 0.96
N ASP A 7 -22.20 17.82 0.35
CA ASP A 7 -21.46 16.67 -0.17
C ASP A 7 -20.43 17.14 -1.21
N ASN A 8 -19.49 17.98 -0.79
CA ASN A 8 -18.30 18.26 -1.58
C ASN A 8 -17.33 17.12 -1.27
N GLY A 9 -17.10 16.27 -2.27
CA GLY A 9 -16.20 15.13 -2.21
C GLY A 9 -14.76 15.56 -1.89
N ASP A 10 -14.49 15.76 -0.60
CA ASP A 10 -13.15 16.02 -0.09
C ASP A 10 -12.19 14.96 -0.65
N PRO A 11 -11.08 15.36 -1.28
CA PRO A 11 -10.20 14.41 -1.94
C PRO A 11 -9.70 13.34 -0.96
N VAL A 12 -9.87 12.08 -1.36
CA VAL A 12 -9.36 10.93 -0.62
C VAL A 12 -8.04 10.49 -1.22
N TYR A 13 -7.02 10.38 -0.38
CA TYR A 13 -5.68 9.93 -0.77
C TYR A 13 -5.38 8.59 -0.14
N ALA A 14 -4.70 7.73 -0.88
CA ALA A 14 -4.18 6.47 -0.39
C ALA A 14 -2.66 6.42 -0.54
N ALA A 15 -1.98 5.97 0.51
CA ALA A 15 -0.55 5.73 0.50
C ALA A 15 -0.26 4.29 0.88
N ILE A 16 0.40 3.54 -0.02
CA ILE A 16 0.94 2.21 0.25
C ILE A 16 2.44 2.33 0.53
N ASP A 17 2.90 1.77 1.64
CA ASP A 17 4.30 1.61 1.99
C ASP A 17 4.64 0.12 2.04
N LEU A 18 5.52 -0.32 1.15
CA LEU A 18 6.05 -1.67 1.10
C LEU A 18 7.51 -1.68 1.58
N GLY A 19 7.66 -2.07 2.85
CA GLY A 19 8.92 -2.27 3.53
C GLY A 19 9.49 -3.68 3.37
N THR A 20 10.70 -3.88 3.88
CA THR A 20 11.31 -5.22 4.02
C THR A 20 10.54 -6.12 4.98
N ASN A 21 9.86 -5.55 5.98
CA ASN A 21 9.14 -6.33 6.98
C ASN A 21 7.61 -6.19 6.87
N ASN A 22 7.11 -5.02 6.49
CA ASN A 22 5.71 -4.69 6.62
C ASN A 22 5.16 -4.05 5.34
N CYS A 23 3.91 -4.37 5.02
CA CYS A 23 3.10 -3.66 4.06
C CYS A 23 2.10 -2.81 4.84
N ARG A 24 1.98 -1.52 4.51
CA ARG A 24 1.06 -0.58 5.16
C ARG A 24 0.25 0.17 4.11
N LEU A 25 -1.00 0.44 4.44
CA LEU A 25 -1.87 1.36 3.72
C LEU A 25 -2.42 2.37 4.71
N LEU A 26 -2.45 3.64 4.30
CA LEU A 26 -3.17 4.71 4.96
C LEU A 26 -4.06 5.39 3.92
N VAL A 27 -5.35 5.50 4.23
CA VAL A 27 -6.33 6.23 3.43
C VAL A 27 -6.80 7.43 4.25
N ALA A 28 -6.66 8.63 3.69
CA ALA A 28 -7.00 9.86 4.38
C ALA A 28 -7.81 10.81 3.51
N ARG A 29 -8.72 11.54 4.14
CA ARG A 29 -9.49 12.63 3.55
C ARG A 29 -8.87 13.95 3.97
N ILE A 30 -8.68 14.88 3.03
CA ILE A 30 -8.21 16.24 3.37
C ILE A 30 -9.40 17.04 3.89
N GLN A 31 -9.27 17.63 5.08
CA GLN A 31 -10.29 18.50 5.69
C GLN A 31 -9.59 19.66 6.39
N ASP A 32 -10.08 20.89 6.14
CA ASP A 32 -9.72 22.14 6.82
C ASP A 32 -8.31 22.20 7.46
N GLY A 33 -7.29 22.38 6.61
CA GLY A 33 -5.91 22.59 7.07
C GLY A 33 -5.17 21.32 7.51
N GLY A 34 -5.76 20.14 7.38
CA GLY A 34 -5.14 18.87 7.73
C GLY A 34 -5.69 17.67 6.96
N PHE A 35 -5.50 16.49 7.53
CA PHE A 35 -6.04 15.25 7.00
C PHE A 35 -6.60 14.39 8.11
N ARG A 36 -7.64 13.62 7.78
CA ARG A 36 -8.24 12.62 8.66
C ARG A 36 -8.05 11.24 8.05
N VAL A 37 -7.42 10.34 8.80
CA VAL A 37 -7.34 8.92 8.41
C VAL A 37 -8.74 8.32 8.48
N ILE A 38 -9.19 7.73 7.39
CA ILE A 38 -10.53 7.10 7.25
C ILE A 38 -10.44 5.58 7.08
N ASP A 39 -9.31 5.06 6.63
CA ASP A 39 -9.01 3.62 6.64
C ASP A 39 -7.49 3.42 6.79
N SER A 40 -7.11 2.29 7.36
CA SER A 40 -5.71 1.88 7.44
C SER A 40 -5.60 0.37 7.41
N PHE A 41 -4.45 -0.11 6.95
CA PHE A 41 -4.09 -1.51 6.99
C PHE A 41 -2.60 -1.66 7.24
N SER A 42 -2.22 -2.69 7.99
CA SER A 42 -0.84 -3.01 8.28
C SER A 42 -0.70 -4.51 8.42
N ARG A 43 0.24 -5.10 7.68
CA ARG A 43 0.55 -6.52 7.78
C ARG A 43 2.04 -6.76 7.70
N ILE A 44 2.52 -7.60 8.62
CA ILE A 44 3.87 -8.17 8.54
C ILE A 44 3.90 -9.13 7.35
N VAL A 45 4.73 -8.81 6.36
CA VAL A 45 4.93 -9.61 5.14
C VAL A 45 6.30 -10.26 5.08
N ARG A 46 7.30 -9.68 5.78
CA ARG A 46 8.71 -10.12 5.76
C ARG A 46 9.24 -10.29 4.34
N LEU A 47 8.96 -9.31 3.46
CA LEU A 47 9.39 -9.35 2.06
C LEU A 47 10.90 -9.56 1.92
N GLY A 48 11.69 -8.97 2.81
CA GLY A 48 13.15 -9.08 2.79
C GLY A 48 13.72 -10.36 3.41
N GLU A 49 12.90 -11.32 3.82
CA GLU A 49 13.43 -12.63 4.24
C GLU A 49 14.09 -13.32 3.05
N GLY A 50 15.28 -13.91 3.26
CA GLY A 50 16.09 -14.49 2.18
C GLY A 50 17.13 -13.53 1.57
N LEU A 51 16.91 -12.20 1.62
CA LEU A 51 17.83 -11.24 1.01
C LEU A 51 19.24 -11.25 1.61
N SER A 52 19.40 -11.60 2.88
CA SER A 52 20.73 -11.74 3.50
C SER A 52 21.50 -12.96 3.03
N THR A 53 20.82 -13.94 2.45
CA THR A 53 21.38 -15.27 2.15
C THR A 53 21.54 -15.49 0.66
N SER A 54 20.50 -15.19 -0.14
CA SER A 54 20.48 -15.44 -1.58
C SER A 54 20.38 -14.18 -2.43
N ASN A 55 20.22 -13.01 -1.82
CA ASN A 55 19.81 -11.77 -2.50
C ASN A 55 18.51 -11.91 -3.32
N GLU A 56 17.67 -12.89 -2.99
CA GLU A 56 16.38 -13.14 -3.64
C GLU A 56 15.23 -13.04 -2.65
N LEU A 57 14.08 -12.58 -3.13
CA LEU A 57 12.81 -12.67 -2.42
C LEU A 57 12.34 -14.12 -2.45
N THR A 58 11.99 -14.68 -1.30
CA THR A 58 11.43 -16.04 -1.24
C THR A 58 10.00 -16.04 -1.79
N GLU A 59 9.57 -17.19 -2.32
CA GLU A 59 8.20 -17.28 -2.84
C GLU A 59 7.13 -17.12 -1.76
N ALA A 60 7.41 -17.60 -0.54
CA ALA A 60 6.52 -17.40 0.58
C ALA A 60 6.36 -15.91 0.92
N ALA A 61 7.43 -15.12 0.83
CA ALA A 61 7.41 -13.69 1.07
C ALA A 61 6.68 -12.92 -0.03
N ILE A 62 6.89 -13.30 -1.30
CA ILE A 62 6.16 -12.75 -2.44
C ILE A 62 4.66 -13.02 -2.29
N ALA A 63 4.27 -14.27 -2.04
CA ALA A 63 2.86 -14.64 -1.90
C ALA A 63 2.16 -13.89 -0.76
N ARG A 64 2.79 -13.74 0.41
CA ARG A 64 2.23 -12.94 1.52
C ARG A 64 2.09 -11.47 1.16
N THR A 65 3.05 -10.94 0.40
CA THR A 65 3.06 -9.54 -0.03
C THR A 65 1.97 -9.26 -1.06
N ILE A 66 1.82 -10.11 -2.08
CA ILE A 66 0.74 -10.00 -3.08
C ILE A 66 -0.63 -10.01 -2.38
N ASN A 67 -0.86 -10.96 -1.48
CA ASN A 67 -2.10 -10.98 -0.70
C ASN A 67 -2.33 -9.68 0.06
N ALA A 68 -1.26 -9.00 0.54
CA ALA A 68 -1.38 -7.75 1.30
C ALA A 68 -1.73 -6.59 0.40
N LEU A 69 -1.11 -6.53 -0.77
CA LEU A 69 -1.41 -5.56 -1.80
C LEU A 69 -2.84 -5.71 -2.33
N GLN A 70 -3.36 -6.94 -2.44
CA GLN A 70 -4.76 -7.20 -2.82
C GLN A 70 -5.73 -6.54 -1.83
N ILE A 71 -5.54 -6.76 -0.53
CA ILE A 71 -6.37 -6.16 0.52
C ILE A 71 -6.24 -4.62 0.50
N CYS A 72 -5.04 -4.10 0.23
CA CYS A 72 -4.84 -2.67 0.07
C CYS A 72 -5.65 -2.13 -1.13
N ALA A 73 -5.61 -2.82 -2.27
CA ALA A 73 -6.34 -2.43 -3.47
C ALA A 73 -7.86 -2.41 -3.22
N ASP A 74 -8.39 -3.43 -2.56
CA ASP A 74 -9.81 -3.50 -2.19
C ASP A 74 -10.22 -2.30 -1.33
N LYS A 75 -9.42 -1.98 -0.30
CA LYS A 75 -9.67 -0.82 0.58
C LYS A 75 -9.60 0.51 -0.16
N ILE A 76 -8.64 0.67 -1.06
CA ILE A 76 -8.50 1.87 -1.89
C ILE A 76 -9.73 2.05 -2.77
N GLN A 77 -10.20 0.97 -3.41
CA GLN A 77 -11.38 0.99 -4.26
C GLN A 77 -12.64 1.30 -3.45
N MET A 78 -12.83 0.68 -2.29
CA MET A 78 -13.98 0.92 -1.40
C MET A 78 -14.08 2.37 -0.94
N ASN A 79 -12.94 3.04 -0.75
CA ASN A 79 -12.88 4.44 -0.29
C ASN A 79 -12.84 5.46 -1.44
N ALA A 80 -12.91 5.02 -2.70
CA ALA A 80 -12.82 5.87 -3.89
C ALA A 80 -11.64 6.87 -3.82
N ALA A 81 -10.45 6.36 -3.47
CA ALA A 81 -9.26 7.21 -3.37
C ALA A 81 -8.95 7.85 -4.75
N HIS A 82 -8.86 9.17 -4.75
CA HIS A 82 -8.64 9.98 -5.95
C HIS A 82 -7.19 9.89 -6.43
N GLN A 83 -6.25 9.75 -5.48
CA GLN A 83 -4.84 9.57 -5.78
C GLN A 83 -4.24 8.47 -4.92
N ILE A 84 -3.40 7.67 -5.55
CA ILE A 84 -2.69 6.55 -4.94
C ILE A 84 -1.19 6.79 -5.09
N ARG A 85 -0.45 6.70 -3.99
CA ARG A 85 1.01 6.65 -4.01
C ARG A 85 1.49 5.34 -3.42
N ALA A 86 2.19 4.55 -4.23
CA ALA A 86 2.85 3.33 -3.77
C ALA A 86 4.36 3.59 -3.63
N ILE A 87 4.90 3.28 -2.46
CA ILE A 87 6.33 3.41 -2.15
C ILE A 87 6.85 1.99 -1.87
N ALA A 88 7.63 1.44 -2.79
CA ALA A 88 8.38 0.21 -2.57
C ALA A 88 9.82 0.58 -2.16
N THR A 89 10.26 0.04 -1.02
CA THR A 89 11.57 0.39 -0.45
C THR A 89 12.61 -0.73 -0.67
N GLU A 90 13.50 -0.91 0.29
CA GLU A 90 14.81 -1.54 0.19
C GLU A 90 14.81 -2.99 -0.31
N ALA A 91 13.76 -3.77 0.01
CA ALA A 91 13.69 -5.17 -0.44
C ALA A 91 13.63 -5.28 -1.97
N CYS A 92 12.84 -4.44 -2.62
CA CYS A 92 12.69 -4.46 -4.08
C CYS A 92 13.96 -3.96 -4.79
N ARG A 93 14.72 -3.06 -4.16
CA ARG A 93 15.99 -2.57 -4.74
C ARG A 93 17.12 -3.59 -4.64
N ARG A 94 17.17 -4.36 -3.56
CA ARG A 94 18.25 -5.33 -3.30
C ARG A 94 18.05 -6.67 -3.98
N ALA A 95 16.81 -7.06 -4.22
CA ALA A 95 16.50 -8.37 -4.78
C ALA A 95 16.88 -8.49 -6.25
N THR A 96 17.59 -9.56 -6.62
CA THR A 96 17.91 -9.89 -8.01
C THR A 96 16.66 -10.29 -8.81
N ASN A 97 15.67 -10.88 -8.14
CA ASN A 97 14.37 -11.29 -8.72
C ASN A 97 13.24 -10.25 -8.50
N SER A 98 13.58 -8.99 -8.27
CA SER A 98 12.60 -7.90 -8.08
C SER A 98 11.71 -7.68 -9.29
N GLY A 99 12.21 -7.87 -10.52
CA GLY A 99 11.42 -7.80 -11.75
C GLY A 99 10.25 -8.79 -11.75
N THR A 100 10.52 -10.07 -11.46
CA THR A 100 9.49 -11.12 -11.35
C THR A 100 8.45 -10.79 -10.28
N PHE A 101 8.87 -10.21 -9.16
CA PHE A 101 7.93 -9.76 -8.13
C PHE A 101 7.03 -8.63 -8.66
N MET A 102 7.59 -7.63 -9.35
CA MET A 102 6.84 -6.51 -9.90
C MET A 102 5.85 -6.95 -10.99
N ASP A 103 6.24 -7.85 -11.88
CA ASP A 103 5.35 -8.39 -12.92
C ASP A 103 4.11 -9.06 -12.30
N ARG A 104 4.29 -9.77 -11.19
CA ARG A 104 3.18 -10.42 -10.47
C ARG A 104 2.28 -9.46 -9.70
N VAL A 105 2.77 -8.26 -9.37
CA VAL A 105 1.97 -7.23 -8.70
C VAL A 105 1.17 -6.40 -9.69
N GLN A 106 1.65 -6.28 -10.94
CA GLN A 106 0.99 -5.51 -12.00
C GLN A 106 -0.12 -6.27 -12.74
N ASN A 107 -0.11 -7.61 -12.66
CA ASN A 107 -1.15 -8.50 -13.20
C ASN A 107 -2.32 -8.67 -12.24
#